data_AF-A0A6A6YS92-F1
#
_entry.id   AF-A0A6A6YS92-F1
#
_cell.length_a   1.000
_cell.length_b   1.000
_cell.length_c   1.000
_cell.angle_alpha   90.00
_cell.angle_beta   90.00
_cell.angle_gamma   90.00
#
_symmetry.space_group_name_H-M   'P 1'
#
loop_
_entity.id
_entity.type
_entity.pdbx_description
1 polymer ?
#
loop_
_entity_poly.entity_id
_entity_poly.type
_entity_poly.pdbx_seq_one_letter_code
_entity_poly.pdbx_strand_id
1 'polypeptide(L)'
;IIAIDCEWHVYEPRELTEIGIAMLDTRDIQGVDPGKHGENWLNKIWFYHLRIREHGHLINRWHCIGSPFDFHWGTTKWVTKPEARAALIECFSERLDPYARDSEPCPAVFVGHDVRGDLESLNQHLGFNADSIGSVVTTLDTQTMANACGIRSGVGPTINLGLLCNKLGITETPHLHNAGNDAAYTLIYAVLMVLPQEELNSAEGKSMQDMMNSLMKTAMLYQPPAWGIKKFCTRCNRIGNQQPECLAPVECSKCKVKGRRGFRSHATARC
;
A
#
# COMPACT_ATOMS: atom_id res chain seq x y z
N ILE A 1 -13.55 1.55 4.77
CA ILE A 1 -12.96 0.37 4.06
C ILE A 1 -11.47 0.61 3.93
N ILE A 2 -10.63 -0.35 4.30
CA ILE A 2 -9.18 -0.17 4.41
C ILE A 2 -8.51 -1.35 3.71
N ALA A 3 -7.76 -1.07 2.65
CA ALA A 3 -6.90 -2.04 1.99
C ALA A 3 -5.46 -1.91 2.48
N ILE A 4 -4.82 -3.05 2.76
CA ILE A 4 -3.41 -3.12 3.15
C ILE A 4 -2.71 -4.14 2.26
N ASP A 5 -1.50 -3.79 1.85
CA ASP A 5 -0.55 -4.67 1.20
C ASP A 5 0.84 -4.46 1.83
N CYS A 6 1.67 -5.49 1.84
CA CYS A 6 3.00 -5.44 2.44
C CYS A 6 4.05 -6.06 1.52
N GLU A 7 5.21 -5.41 1.44
CA GLU A 7 6.37 -5.95 0.74
C GLU A 7 7.42 -6.44 1.73
N TRP A 8 7.99 -7.59 1.37
CA TRP A 8 8.91 -8.35 2.20
C TRP A 8 10.18 -8.66 1.43
N HIS A 9 11.32 -8.69 2.11
CA HIS A 9 12.53 -9.18 1.49
C HIS A 9 12.42 -10.70 1.19
N VAL A 10 12.83 -11.14 0.00
CA VAL A 10 12.65 -12.55 -0.41
C VAL A 10 13.54 -13.54 0.35
N TYR A 11 14.61 -13.08 0.99
CA TYR A 11 15.51 -13.94 1.77
C TYR A 11 15.30 -13.80 3.27
N GLU A 12 15.44 -14.93 3.97
CA GLU A 12 15.36 -15.01 5.43
C GLU A 12 16.24 -13.94 6.12
N PRO A 13 15.69 -13.24 7.14
CA PRO A 13 14.46 -13.55 7.87
C PRO A 13 13.18 -12.93 7.28
N ARG A 14 13.18 -12.58 5.98
CA ARG A 14 12.04 -11.99 5.25
C ARG A 14 11.51 -10.69 5.87
N GLU A 15 12.43 -9.80 6.19
CA GLU A 15 12.09 -8.53 6.84
C GLU A 15 11.05 -7.72 6.05
N LEU A 16 10.09 -7.15 6.78
CA LEU A 16 9.14 -6.15 6.28
C LEU A 16 9.88 -4.93 5.75
N THR A 17 9.70 -4.60 4.48
CA THR A 17 10.32 -3.45 3.83
C THR A 17 9.36 -2.29 3.61
N GLU A 18 8.11 -2.58 3.24
CA GLU A 18 7.12 -1.56 2.84
C GLU A 18 5.70 -1.95 3.27
N ILE A 19 4.85 -0.96 3.50
CA ILE A 19 3.43 -1.11 3.80
C ILE A 19 2.67 -0.12 2.90
N GLY A 20 1.69 -0.63 2.17
CA GLY A 20 0.70 0.16 1.45
C GLY A 20 -0.60 0.20 2.22
N ILE A 21 -1.28 1.35 2.17
CA ILE A 21 -2.59 1.54 2.77
C ILE A 21 -3.44 2.33 1.78
N ALA A 22 -4.65 1.85 1.48
CA ALA A 22 -5.67 2.65 0.81
C ALA A 22 -6.94 2.68 1.64
N MET A 23 -7.58 3.83 1.79
CA MET A 23 -8.71 4.02 2.68
C MET A 23 -9.85 4.77 1.98
N LEU A 24 -11.06 4.21 2.07
CA LEU A 24 -12.30 4.85 1.65
C LEU A 24 -13.23 4.95 2.85
N ASP A 25 -13.52 6.17 3.29
CA ASP A 25 -14.57 6.43 4.26
C ASP A 25 -15.92 6.45 3.54
N THR A 26 -16.82 5.55 3.90
CA THR A 26 -18.13 5.45 3.24
C THR A 26 -19.03 6.66 3.54
N ARG A 27 -18.73 7.45 4.58
CA ARG A 27 -19.43 8.71 4.88
C ARG A 27 -19.19 9.74 3.76
N ASP A 28 -18.03 9.72 3.11
CA ASP A 28 -17.67 10.66 2.04
C ASP A 28 -18.38 10.39 0.71
N ILE A 29 -18.99 9.21 0.57
CA ILE A 29 -19.74 8.79 -0.63
C ILE A 29 -21.23 8.56 -0.36
N GLN A 30 -21.70 8.84 0.85
CA GLN A 30 -23.11 8.68 1.21
C GLN A 30 -23.97 9.66 0.40
N GLY A 31 -24.91 9.12 -0.39
CA GLY A 31 -25.76 9.93 -1.28
C GLY A 31 -25.03 10.51 -2.50
N VAL A 32 -23.78 10.11 -2.75
CA VAL A 32 -23.01 10.49 -3.92
C VAL A 32 -23.18 9.41 -4.98
N ASP A 33 -23.58 9.80 -6.18
CA ASP A 33 -23.59 8.89 -7.33
C ASP A 33 -22.15 8.48 -7.69
N PRO A 34 -21.86 7.19 -7.95
CA PRO A 34 -20.51 6.72 -8.28
C PRO A 34 -19.92 7.44 -9.49
N GLY A 35 -20.76 7.90 -10.41
CA GLY A 35 -20.36 8.46 -11.68
C GLY A 35 -19.68 7.43 -12.58
N LYS A 36 -19.38 7.88 -13.80
CA LYS A 36 -18.72 7.04 -14.81
C LYS A 36 -17.44 6.43 -14.27
N HIS A 37 -17.29 5.13 -14.44
CA HIS A 37 -16.17 4.34 -13.94
C HIS A 37 -15.95 4.44 -12.41
N GLY A 38 -16.97 4.85 -11.64
CA GLY A 38 -16.88 5.03 -10.20
C GLY A 38 -16.06 6.24 -9.75
N GLU A 39 -15.73 7.15 -10.68
CA GLU A 39 -14.78 8.24 -10.43
C GLU A 39 -15.10 9.07 -9.18
N ASN A 40 -16.38 9.38 -8.93
CA ASN A 40 -16.76 10.22 -7.79
C ASN A 40 -16.42 9.55 -6.46
N TRP A 41 -16.53 8.22 -6.39
CA TRP A 41 -16.18 7.44 -5.21
C TRP A 41 -14.67 7.21 -5.12
N LEU A 42 -14.03 6.86 -6.25
CA LEU A 42 -12.59 6.60 -6.28
C LEU A 42 -11.76 7.85 -5.90
N ASN A 43 -12.24 9.05 -6.26
CA ASN A 43 -11.65 10.33 -5.83
C ASN A 43 -11.75 10.60 -4.32
N LYS A 44 -12.47 9.77 -3.55
CA LYS A 44 -12.52 9.82 -2.08
C LYS A 44 -11.57 8.84 -1.41
N ILE A 45 -10.79 8.09 -2.18
CA ILE A 45 -9.80 7.16 -1.64
C ILE A 45 -8.53 7.91 -1.25
N TRP A 46 -8.07 7.67 -0.04
CA TRP A 46 -6.77 8.10 0.47
C TRP A 46 -5.74 7.00 0.26
N PHE A 47 -4.53 7.37 -0.19
CA PHE A 47 -3.47 6.42 -0.48
C PHE A 47 -2.19 6.76 0.29
N TYR A 48 -1.58 5.75 0.88
CA TYR A 48 -0.36 5.89 1.67
C TYR A 48 0.64 4.79 1.34
N HIS A 49 1.92 5.17 1.41
CA HIS A 49 3.03 4.26 1.23
C HIS A 49 4.10 4.52 2.30
N LEU A 50 4.37 3.50 3.11
CA LEU A 50 5.29 3.55 4.23
C LEU A 50 6.48 2.63 3.95
N ARG A 51 7.70 3.14 4.05
CA ARG A 51 8.93 2.34 3.99
C ARG A 51 9.57 2.23 5.37
N ILE A 52 9.90 1.00 5.75
CA ILE A 52 10.45 0.69 7.06
C ILE A 52 11.91 1.14 7.11
N ARG A 53 12.26 2.06 8.00
CA ARG A 53 13.61 2.63 8.10
C ARG A 53 14.66 1.59 8.43
N GLU A 54 14.31 0.58 9.20
CA GLU A 54 15.16 -0.52 9.60
C GLU A 54 15.54 -1.36 8.38
N HIS A 55 14.63 -1.59 7.42
CA HIS A 55 14.81 -2.62 6.39
C HIS A 55 14.63 -2.16 4.95
N GLY A 56 14.15 -0.95 4.67
CA GLY A 56 13.96 -0.42 3.31
C GLY A 56 15.25 -0.20 2.50
N HIS A 57 16.40 -0.60 3.03
CA HIS A 57 17.64 -0.73 2.25
C HIS A 57 17.73 -2.09 1.53
N LEU A 58 16.96 -3.08 1.99
CA LEU A 58 16.76 -4.37 1.33
C LEU A 58 15.81 -4.15 0.15
N ILE A 59 16.27 -4.53 -1.05
CA ILE A 59 15.51 -4.39 -2.29
C ILE A 59 15.62 -5.72 -3.03
N ASN A 60 14.48 -6.30 -3.38
CA ASN A 60 14.39 -7.49 -4.20
C ASN A 60 14.80 -7.14 -5.64
N ARG A 61 15.89 -7.74 -6.13
CA ARG A 61 16.50 -7.40 -7.45
C ARG A 61 16.40 -8.49 -8.52
N TRP A 62 16.01 -9.70 -8.14
CA TRP A 62 16.10 -10.89 -9.01
C TRP A 62 14.77 -11.62 -9.12
N HIS A 63 14.15 -11.90 -7.98
CA HIS A 63 12.81 -12.47 -7.88
C HIS A 63 11.90 -11.41 -7.27
N CYS A 64 10.67 -11.27 -7.76
CA CYS A 64 9.71 -10.25 -7.31
C CYS A 64 10.37 -8.87 -7.26
N ILE A 65 10.83 -8.39 -8.43
CA ILE A 65 11.65 -7.17 -8.52
C ILE A 65 10.85 -6.00 -7.95
N GLY A 66 11.33 -5.44 -6.84
CA GLY A 66 10.65 -4.36 -6.14
C GLY A 66 10.76 -3.02 -6.86
N SER A 67 9.74 -2.19 -6.71
CA SER A 67 9.70 -0.79 -7.17
C SER A 67 9.48 0.18 -6.00
N PRO A 68 10.36 0.15 -4.96
CA PRO A 68 10.17 0.91 -3.71
C PRO A 68 10.09 2.43 -3.87
N PHE A 69 10.57 2.95 -5.00
CA PHE A 69 10.68 4.39 -5.25
C PHE A 69 9.57 4.92 -6.16
N ASP A 70 8.73 4.03 -6.72
CA ASP A 70 7.76 4.34 -7.75
C ASP A 70 6.32 4.29 -7.22
N PHE A 71 6.09 4.97 -6.09
CA PHE A 71 4.74 5.13 -5.55
C PHE A 71 3.98 6.17 -6.37
N HIS A 72 2.80 5.83 -6.89
CA HIS A 72 2.06 6.65 -7.88
C HIS A 72 0.92 7.50 -7.29
N TRP A 73 0.68 7.41 -5.99
CA TRP A 73 -0.52 7.98 -5.38
C TRP A 73 -0.21 9.06 -4.32
N GLY A 74 1.05 9.48 -4.21
CA GLY A 74 1.45 10.51 -3.26
C GLY A 74 2.93 10.45 -2.90
N THR A 75 3.23 10.76 -1.64
CA THR A 75 4.61 10.80 -1.13
C THR A 75 4.89 9.58 -0.24
N THR A 76 5.90 8.80 -0.60
CA THR A 76 6.45 7.77 0.28
C THR A 76 6.95 8.36 1.60
N LYS A 77 6.52 7.78 2.72
CA LYS A 77 6.92 8.15 4.07
C LYS A 77 7.84 7.08 4.66
N TRP A 78 8.89 7.50 5.34
CA TRP A 78 9.79 6.61 6.07
C TRP A 78 9.38 6.57 7.53
N VAL A 79 9.17 5.36 8.03
CA VAL A 79 8.70 5.09 9.40
C VAL A 79 9.59 4.02 10.03
N THR A 80 9.79 4.10 11.34
CA THR A 80 10.29 2.97 12.14
C THR A 80 9.20 1.91 12.29
N LYS A 81 9.56 0.68 12.68
CA LYS A 81 8.54 -0.36 12.95
C LYS A 81 7.48 0.09 13.98
N PRO A 82 7.83 0.76 15.11
CA PRO A 82 6.83 1.30 16.03
C PRO A 82 5.93 2.39 15.43
N GLU A 83 6.49 3.30 14.63
CA GLU A 83 5.70 4.32 13.92
C GLU A 83 4.75 3.69 12.89
N ALA A 84 5.19 2.65 12.18
CA ALA A 84 4.35 1.90 11.25
C ALA A 84 3.18 1.22 11.96
N ARG A 85 3.44 0.57 13.11
CA ARG A 85 2.41 -0.02 13.95
C ARG A 85 1.41 1.02 14.44
N ALA A 86 1.89 2.18 14.89
CA ALA A 86 1.03 3.26 15.36
C ALA A 86 0.13 3.80 14.23
N ALA A 87 0.69 4.01 13.04
CA ALA A 87 -0.07 4.43 11.86
C ALA A 87 -1.17 3.42 11.49
N LEU A 88 -0.85 2.12 11.48
CA LEU A 88 -1.85 1.08 11.25
C LEU A 88 -2.95 1.11 12.30
N ILE A 89 -2.63 1.20 13.59
CA ILE A 89 -3.63 1.29 14.66
C ILE A 89 -4.53 2.52 14.45
N GLU A 90 -3.95 3.68 14.13
CA GLU A 90 -4.68 4.92 13.86
C GLU A 90 -5.70 4.74 12.73
N CYS A 91 -5.31 4.12 11.61
CA CYS A 91 -6.23 3.86 10.49
C CYS A 91 -7.50 3.10 10.89
N PHE A 92 -7.42 2.20 11.88
CA PHE A 92 -8.56 1.40 12.34
C PHE A 92 -9.19 1.92 13.64
N SER A 93 -8.70 3.04 14.20
CA SER A 93 -9.19 3.58 15.48
C SER A 93 -10.13 4.77 15.31
N GLU A 94 -10.52 5.08 14.08
CA GLU A 94 -11.52 6.11 13.77
C GLU A 94 -12.83 5.87 14.52
N ARG A 95 -13.50 6.96 14.88
CA ARG A 95 -14.79 6.93 15.59
C ARG A 95 -15.92 7.45 14.70
N LEU A 96 -17.14 7.01 14.98
CA LEU A 96 -18.32 7.46 14.25
C LEU A 96 -18.50 8.99 14.36
N ASP A 97 -18.27 9.54 15.54
CA ASP A 97 -18.16 10.96 15.84
C ASP A 97 -16.78 11.24 16.44
N PRO A 98 -15.85 11.86 15.69
CA PRO A 98 -14.50 12.13 16.17
C PRO A 98 -14.45 13.20 17.27
N TYR A 99 -15.53 13.96 17.48
CA TYR A 99 -15.60 15.01 18.49
C TYR A 99 -16.21 14.54 19.82
N ALA A 100 -16.88 13.38 19.83
CA ALA A 100 -17.48 12.80 21.03
C ALA A 100 -16.55 11.78 21.70
N ARG A 101 -16.18 12.04 22.96
CA ARG A 101 -15.28 11.19 23.75
C ARG A 101 -15.75 9.74 23.91
N ASP A 102 -17.06 9.52 23.93
CA ASP A 102 -17.67 8.21 24.12
C ASP A 102 -18.25 7.63 22.82
N SER A 103 -17.88 8.20 21.66
CA SER A 103 -18.37 7.71 20.37
C SER A 103 -17.89 6.29 20.09
N GLU A 104 -18.76 5.46 19.52
CA GLU A 104 -18.41 4.09 19.17
C GLU A 104 -17.31 4.04 18.09
N PRO A 105 -16.45 3.01 18.09
CA PRO A 105 -15.50 2.78 17.01
C PRO A 105 -16.22 2.70 15.65
N CYS A 106 -15.66 3.32 14.63
CA CYS A 106 -16.16 3.24 13.28
C CYS A 106 -15.94 1.82 12.74
N PRO A 107 -17.00 1.10 12.31
CA PRO A 107 -16.85 -0.22 11.73
C PRO A 107 -15.95 -0.21 10.49
N ALA A 108 -14.89 -1.02 10.52
CA ALA A 108 -13.91 -1.13 9.46
C ALA A 108 -14.03 -2.45 8.72
N VAL A 109 -13.92 -2.39 7.39
CA VAL A 109 -13.76 -3.57 6.52
C VAL A 109 -12.32 -3.61 6.07
N PHE A 110 -11.62 -4.69 6.42
CA PHE A 110 -10.28 -4.97 5.89
C PHE A 110 -10.41 -5.56 4.49
N VAL A 111 -9.59 -5.09 3.55
CA VAL A 111 -9.52 -5.62 2.18
C VAL A 111 -8.08 -5.97 1.86
N GLY A 112 -7.84 -7.07 1.17
CA GLY A 112 -6.52 -7.39 0.64
C GLY A 112 -6.60 -8.40 -0.49
N HIS A 113 -5.44 -8.75 -1.04
CA HIS A 113 -5.31 -9.67 -2.16
C HIS A 113 -4.42 -10.84 -1.73
N ASP A 114 -5.02 -11.94 -1.27
CA ASP A 114 -4.36 -12.98 -0.45
C ASP A 114 -4.13 -12.58 1.02
N VAL A 115 -5.23 -12.18 1.69
CA VAL A 115 -5.19 -11.48 3.00
C VAL A 115 -4.49 -12.27 4.13
N ARG A 116 -4.56 -13.61 4.10
CA ARG A 116 -4.08 -14.43 5.22
C ARG A 116 -2.58 -14.27 5.46
N GLY A 117 -1.79 -14.26 4.39
CA GLY A 117 -0.33 -14.16 4.48
C GLY A 117 0.11 -12.84 5.10
N ASP A 118 -0.53 -11.73 4.70
CA ASP A 118 -0.17 -10.40 5.17
C ASP A 118 -0.51 -10.16 6.63
N LEU A 119 -1.70 -10.58 7.08
CA LEU A 119 -2.11 -10.39 8.48
C LEU A 119 -1.23 -11.19 9.45
N GLU A 120 -0.92 -12.44 9.13
CA GLU A 120 -0.01 -13.26 9.94
C GLU A 120 1.39 -12.62 10.01
N SER A 121 1.91 -12.16 8.87
CA SER A 121 3.24 -11.58 8.78
C SER A 121 3.32 -10.21 9.47
N LEU A 122 2.29 -9.38 9.36
CA LEU A 122 2.16 -8.10 10.07
C LEU A 122 2.15 -8.31 11.59
N ASN A 123 1.44 -9.33 12.08
CA ASN A 123 1.46 -9.67 13.49
C ASN A 123 2.86 -10.10 13.95
N GLN A 124 3.54 -10.95 13.18
CA GLN A 124 4.90 -11.41 13.52
C GLN A 124 5.93 -10.26 13.53
N HIS A 125 5.85 -9.32 12.58
CA HIS A 125 6.88 -8.30 12.40
C HIS A 125 6.62 -7.00 13.13
N LEU A 126 5.35 -6.66 13.37
CA LEU A 126 4.93 -5.41 14.01
C LEU A 126 4.10 -5.62 15.28
N GLY A 127 3.64 -6.84 15.60
CA GLY A 127 2.66 -7.06 16.65
C GLY A 127 1.35 -6.33 16.37
N PHE A 128 0.99 -6.23 15.08
CA PHE A 128 -0.28 -5.68 14.61
C PHE A 128 -1.24 -6.83 14.34
N ASN A 129 -2.36 -6.85 15.05
CA ASN A 129 -3.44 -7.81 14.84
C ASN A 129 -4.75 -7.05 14.62
N ALA A 130 -5.24 -7.07 13.37
CA ALA A 130 -6.48 -6.39 12.97
C ALA A 130 -7.68 -6.85 13.82
N ASP A 131 -7.77 -8.14 14.14
CA ASP A 131 -8.86 -8.73 14.94
C ASP A 131 -8.86 -8.20 16.38
N SER A 132 -7.71 -7.74 16.88
CA SER A 132 -7.58 -7.21 18.24
C SER A 132 -7.96 -5.73 18.38
N ILE A 133 -8.20 -5.02 17.27
CA ILE A 133 -8.54 -3.58 17.29
C ILE A 133 -10.00 -3.37 17.70
N GLY A 134 -10.86 -4.36 17.45
CA GLY A 134 -12.28 -4.34 17.83
C GLY A 134 -13.20 -3.54 16.90
N SER A 135 -12.65 -2.75 15.97
CA SER A 135 -13.41 -2.03 14.93
C SER A 135 -13.55 -2.83 13.63
N VAL A 136 -12.70 -3.84 13.38
CA VAL A 136 -12.75 -4.64 12.16
C VAL A 136 -13.92 -5.60 12.22
N VAL A 137 -14.94 -5.37 11.39
CA VAL A 137 -16.17 -6.17 11.38
C VAL A 137 -16.15 -7.32 10.37
N THR A 138 -15.32 -7.20 9.33
CA THR A 138 -15.10 -8.27 8.36
C THR A 138 -13.83 -8.04 7.55
N THR A 139 -13.32 -9.12 6.99
CA THR A 139 -12.18 -9.15 6.06
C THR A 139 -12.66 -9.64 4.71
N LEU A 140 -12.32 -8.92 3.64
CA LEU A 140 -12.62 -9.29 2.25
C LEU A 140 -11.32 -9.62 1.52
N ASP A 141 -11.32 -10.77 0.87
CA ASP A 141 -10.27 -11.17 -0.06
C ASP A 141 -10.76 -10.96 -1.49
N THR A 142 -9.97 -10.22 -2.25
CA THR A 142 -10.39 -9.78 -3.57
C THR A 142 -10.29 -10.83 -4.66
N GLN A 143 -9.49 -11.87 -4.46
CA GLN A 143 -9.53 -13.05 -5.32
C GLN A 143 -10.84 -13.80 -5.13
N THR A 144 -11.34 -13.82 -3.90
CA THR A 144 -12.68 -14.37 -3.58
C THR A 144 -13.79 -13.50 -4.17
N MET A 145 -13.69 -12.17 -4.06
CA MET A 145 -14.65 -11.25 -4.68
C MET A 145 -14.68 -11.38 -6.21
N ALA A 146 -13.51 -11.39 -6.85
CA ALA A 146 -13.39 -11.58 -8.30
C ALA A 146 -14.08 -12.89 -8.73
N ASN A 147 -13.86 -13.95 -7.96
CA ASN A 147 -14.51 -15.22 -8.20
C ASN A 147 -16.05 -15.15 -8.03
N ALA A 148 -16.56 -14.42 -7.05
CA ALA A 148 -18.00 -14.22 -6.88
C ALA A 148 -18.62 -13.42 -8.04
N CYS A 149 -17.88 -12.44 -8.58
CA CYS A 149 -18.28 -11.65 -9.75
C CYS A 149 -18.06 -12.37 -11.09
N GLY A 150 -17.64 -13.64 -11.09
CA GLY A 150 -17.39 -14.42 -12.31
C GLY A 150 -16.11 -14.06 -13.07
N ILE A 151 -15.23 -13.24 -12.47
CA ILE A 151 -13.94 -12.84 -13.02
C ILE A 151 -12.92 -13.94 -12.70
N ARG A 152 -12.61 -14.78 -13.69
CA ARG A 152 -11.71 -15.94 -13.55
C ARG A 152 -10.31 -15.67 -14.09
N SER A 153 -9.29 -16.29 -13.50
CA SER A 153 -7.90 -16.24 -14.01
C SER A 153 -7.72 -16.97 -15.34
N GLY A 154 -8.49 -18.03 -15.58
CA GLY A 154 -8.39 -18.90 -16.76
C GLY A 154 -7.37 -20.04 -16.64
N VAL A 155 -6.47 -20.02 -15.65
CA VAL A 155 -5.38 -21.02 -15.49
C VAL A 155 -5.27 -21.59 -14.07
N GLY A 156 -6.09 -21.12 -13.12
CA GLY A 156 -6.11 -21.58 -11.74
C GLY A 156 -7.24 -20.97 -10.90
N PRO A 157 -7.34 -21.33 -9.61
CA PRO A 157 -8.40 -20.82 -8.72
C PRO A 157 -8.19 -19.35 -8.32
N THR A 158 -6.95 -18.88 -8.36
CA THR A 158 -6.50 -17.56 -7.93
C THR A 158 -6.21 -16.67 -9.13
N ILE A 159 -6.60 -15.40 -9.05
CA ILE A 159 -6.33 -14.38 -10.07
C ILE A 159 -5.29 -13.42 -9.51
N ASN A 160 -4.21 -13.18 -10.23
CA ASN A 160 -3.23 -12.18 -9.82
C ASN A 160 -3.77 -10.76 -10.05
N LEU A 161 -3.25 -9.81 -9.28
CA LEU A 161 -3.68 -8.42 -9.27
C LEU A 161 -3.62 -7.76 -10.66
N GLY A 162 -2.52 -7.91 -11.39
CA GLY A 162 -2.37 -7.33 -12.73
C GLY A 162 -3.42 -7.83 -13.73
N LEU A 163 -3.72 -9.14 -13.71
CA LEU A 163 -4.75 -9.74 -14.56
C LEU A 163 -6.16 -9.30 -14.16
N LEU A 164 -6.43 -9.15 -12.86
CA LEU A 164 -7.70 -8.62 -12.37
C LEU A 164 -7.92 -7.18 -12.86
N CYS A 165 -6.90 -6.32 -12.74
CA CYS A 165 -6.92 -4.96 -13.26
C CYS A 165 -7.19 -4.93 -14.77
N ASN A 166 -6.50 -5.78 -15.54
CA ASN A 166 -6.67 -5.86 -16.99
C ASN A 166 -8.11 -6.25 -17.38
N LYS A 167 -8.72 -7.22 -16.67
CA LYS A 167 -10.11 -7.65 -16.92
C LYS A 167 -11.15 -6.58 -16.61
N LEU A 168 -10.80 -5.58 -15.81
CA LEU A 168 -11.66 -4.43 -15.49
C LEU A 168 -11.32 -3.18 -16.32
N GLY A 169 -10.52 -3.33 -17.39
CA GLY A 169 -10.22 -2.25 -18.34
C GLY A 169 -9.04 -1.36 -17.94
N ILE A 170 -8.29 -1.71 -16.88
CA ILE A 170 -7.05 -1.02 -16.48
C ILE A 170 -5.88 -1.78 -17.11
N THR A 171 -5.44 -1.34 -18.28
CA THR A 171 -4.42 -2.05 -19.07
C THR A 171 -3.00 -1.75 -18.62
N GLU A 172 -2.76 -0.59 -18.00
CA GLU A 172 -1.44 -0.18 -17.52
C GLU A 172 -1.43 -0.15 -15.99
N THR A 173 -0.80 -1.18 -15.40
CA THR A 173 -0.57 -1.31 -13.95
C THR A 173 0.93 -1.37 -13.66
N PRO A 174 1.65 -0.25 -13.80
CA PRO A 174 3.08 -0.22 -13.53
C PRO A 174 3.36 -0.44 -12.03
N HIS A 175 4.49 -1.09 -11.75
CA HIS A 175 5.08 -1.19 -10.42
C HIS A 175 4.20 -1.86 -9.34
N LEU A 176 3.59 -3.02 -9.69
CA LEU A 176 2.86 -3.93 -8.77
C LEU A 176 3.76 -4.71 -7.78
N HIS A 177 4.90 -4.11 -7.44
CA HIS A 177 5.79 -4.55 -6.35
C HIS A 177 6.20 -3.32 -5.54
N ASN A 178 5.21 -2.47 -5.32
CA ASN A 178 5.26 -1.29 -4.48
C ASN A 178 4.00 -1.39 -3.64
N ALA A 179 4.15 -1.70 -2.35
CA ALA A 179 3.01 -2.01 -1.49
C ALA A 179 1.92 -0.92 -1.55
N GLY A 180 2.30 0.36 -1.66
CA GLY A 180 1.35 1.47 -1.80
C GLY A 180 0.52 1.41 -3.08
N ASN A 181 1.14 1.06 -4.21
CA ASN A 181 0.43 0.85 -5.47
C ASN A 181 -0.48 -0.38 -5.39
N ASP A 182 0.00 -1.47 -4.80
CA ASP A 182 -0.77 -2.72 -4.69
C ASP A 182 -1.99 -2.56 -3.78
N ALA A 183 -1.86 -1.84 -2.65
CA ALA A 183 -2.98 -1.45 -1.79
C ALA A 183 -3.95 -0.48 -2.48
N ALA A 184 -3.46 0.40 -3.35
CA ALA A 184 -4.30 1.31 -4.12
C ALA A 184 -5.15 0.55 -5.15
N TYR A 185 -4.51 -0.25 -6.01
CA TYR A 185 -5.24 -1.10 -6.98
C TYR A 185 -6.19 -2.02 -6.22
N THR A 186 -5.66 -2.77 -5.24
CA THR A 186 -6.31 -3.09 -3.97
C THR A 186 -7.80 -2.76 -3.83
N LEU A 187 -7.98 -1.57 -3.27
CA LEU A 187 -9.26 -0.98 -2.95
C LEU A 187 -10.02 -0.50 -4.20
N ILE A 188 -9.32 0.06 -5.19
CA ILE A 188 -9.95 0.57 -6.42
C ILE A 188 -10.73 -0.54 -7.10
N TYR A 189 -10.12 -1.69 -7.37
CA TYR A 189 -10.86 -2.74 -8.07
C TYR A 189 -11.90 -3.41 -7.16
N ALA A 190 -11.70 -3.44 -5.82
CA ALA A 190 -12.72 -3.90 -4.89
C ALA A 190 -14.01 -3.08 -5.04
N VAL A 191 -13.88 -1.76 -5.22
CA VAL A 191 -14.99 -0.87 -5.57
C VAL A 191 -15.51 -1.17 -6.98
N LEU A 192 -14.65 -1.23 -8.00
CA LEU A 192 -15.08 -1.47 -9.39
C LEU A 192 -15.86 -2.78 -9.57
N MET A 193 -15.48 -3.86 -8.86
CA MET A 193 -16.17 -5.16 -8.95
C MET A 193 -17.62 -5.14 -8.46
N VAL A 194 -17.99 -4.16 -7.64
CA VAL A 194 -19.36 -4.02 -7.09
C VAL A 194 -20.14 -2.87 -7.72
N LEU A 195 -19.53 -2.12 -8.65
CA LEU A 195 -20.23 -1.08 -9.39
C LEU A 195 -21.26 -1.67 -10.36
N PRO A 196 -22.38 -0.96 -10.59
CA PRO A 196 -23.31 -1.31 -11.66
C PRO A 196 -22.61 -1.37 -13.02
N GLN A 197 -23.03 -2.32 -13.87
CA GLN A 197 -22.40 -2.53 -15.19
C GLN A 197 -22.56 -1.32 -16.11
N GLU A 198 -23.60 -0.52 -15.92
CA GLU A 198 -23.87 0.70 -16.67
C GLU A 198 -22.78 1.75 -16.44
N GLU A 199 -22.26 1.83 -15.21
CA GLU A 199 -21.18 2.76 -14.84
C GLU A 199 -19.81 2.28 -15.33
N LEU A 200 -19.61 0.96 -15.43
CA LEU A 200 -18.37 0.37 -15.95
C LEU A 200 -18.27 0.47 -17.49
N ASN A 201 -19.37 0.21 -18.20
CA ASN A 201 -19.40 0.05 -19.66
C ASN A 201 -19.76 1.34 -20.43
N SER A 202 -19.51 2.52 -19.86
CA SER A 202 -19.83 3.78 -20.53
C SER A 202 -19.01 3.93 -21.83
N ALA A 203 -19.68 3.77 -22.99
CA ALA A 203 -19.06 3.88 -24.31
C ALA A 203 -18.76 5.34 -24.72
N GLU A 204 -19.30 6.32 -23.99
CA GLU A 204 -19.10 7.75 -24.23
C GLU A 204 -18.34 8.39 -23.06
N GLY A 205 -17.10 8.83 -23.28
CA GLY A 205 -16.30 9.53 -22.29
C GLY A 205 -14.83 9.15 -22.29
N LYS A 206 -14.14 9.50 -21.21
CA LYS A 206 -12.75 9.09 -20.98
C LYS A 206 -12.67 7.59 -20.71
N SER A 207 -11.62 6.92 -21.16
CA SER A 207 -11.42 5.51 -20.88
C SER A 207 -11.20 5.24 -19.39
N MET A 208 -11.35 3.99 -18.95
CA MET A 208 -10.95 3.56 -17.60
C MET A 208 -9.48 3.91 -17.30
N GLN A 209 -8.59 3.75 -18.29
CA GLN A 209 -7.17 4.11 -18.15
C GLN A 209 -6.97 5.62 -17.98
N ASP A 210 -7.69 6.45 -18.73
CA ASP A 210 -7.63 7.91 -18.59
C ASP A 210 -8.19 8.38 -17.24
N MET A 211 -9.23 7.71 -16.73
CA MET A 211 -9.76 7.93 -15.39
C MET A 211 -8.70 7.61 -14.33
N MET A 212 -8.05 6.44 -14.43
CA MET A 212 -6.97 6.04 -13.53
C MET A 212 -5.80 7.03 -13.54
N ASN A 213 -5.38 7.47 -14.73
CA ASN A 213 -4.33 8.48 -14.89
C ASN A 213 -4.71 9.82 -14.24
N SER A 214 -5.99 10.21 -14.32
CA SER A 214 -6.50 11.42 -13.69
C SER A 214 -6.56 11.30 -12.17
N LEU A 215 -6.96 10.12 -11.67
CA LEU A 215 -6.99 9.81 -10.24
C LEU A 215 -5.58 9.84 -9.64
N MET A 216 -4.58 9.21 -10.28
CA MET A 216 -3.18 9.26 -9.84
C MET A 216 -2.65 10.69 -9.76
N LYS A 217 -2.92 11.51 -10.79
CA LYS A 217 -2.53 12.94 -10.80
C LYS A 217 -3.17 13.72 -9.66
N THR A 218 -4.44 13.46 -9.36
CA THR A 218 -5.16 14.12 -8.26
C THR A 218 -4.62 13.67 -6.90
N ALA A 219 -4.41 12.36 -6.73
CA ALA A 219 -3.88 11.78 -5.51
C ALA A 219 -2.49 12.34 -5.14
N MET A 220 -1.64 12.58 -6.15
CA MET A 220 -0.32 13.20 -5.97
C MET A 220 -0.36 14.61 -5.34
N LEU A 221 -1.50 15.31 -5.39
CA LEU A 221 -1.66 16.64 -4.82
C LEU A 221 -2.00 16.60 -3.32
N TYR A 222 -2.42 15.46 -2.78
CA TYR A 222 -2.78 15.36 -1.37
C TYR A 222 -1.57 15.53 -0.46
N GLN A 223 -1.81 16.17 0.69
CA GLN A 223 -0.79 16.29 1.71
C GLN A 223 -0.54 14.91 2.33
N PRO A 224 0.73 14.47 2.43
CA PRO A 224 1.03 13.19 3.03
C PRO A 224 0.79 13.23 4.55
N PRO A 225 0.55 12.06 5.17
CA PRO A 225 0.20 11.98 6.57
C PRO A 225 1.36 12.46 7.47
N ALA A 226 1.02 12.82 8.70
CA ALA A 226 1.97 13.27 9.71
C ALA A 226 2.93 12.16 10.16
N TRP A 227 2.60 10.89 9.92
CA TRP A 227 3.42 9.73 10.30
C TRP A 227 4.84 9.83 9.73
N GLY A 228 5.85 9.56 10.55
CA GLY A 228 7.25 9.47 10.13
C GLY A 228 7.77 10.67 9.33
N ILE A 229 8.74 10.43 8.44
CA ILE A 229 9.54 11.47 7.75
C ILE A 229 9.55 11.29 6.23
N LYS A 230 9.72 12.38 5.47
CA LYS A 230 9.76 12.32 3.99
C LYS A 230 11.12 11.92 3.43
N LYS A 231 12.21 12.31 4.10
CA LYS A 231 13.59 12.12 3.61
C LYS A 231 14.40 11.28 4.60
N PHE A 232 14.80 10.11 4.15
CA PHE A 232 15.69 9.21 4.88
C PHE A 232 16.65 8.52 3.92
N CYS A 233 17.91 8.43 4.31
CA CYS A 233 18.94 7.80 3.50
C CYS A 233 19.32 6.44 4.05
N THR A 234 18.96 5.41 3.30
CA THR A 234 19.32 3.99 3.52
C THR A 234 20.81 3.72 3.39
N ARG A 235 21.60 4.61 2.79
CA ARG A 235 23.06 4.49 2.70
C ARG A 235 23.77 4.94 3.97
N CYS A 236 23.51 6.17 4.42
CA CYS A 236 24.22 6.77 5.57
C CYS A 236 23.43 6.71 6.88
N ASN A 237 22.19 6.21 6.86
CA ASN A 237 21.31 6.11 8.01
C ASN A 237 20.95 7.48 8.62
N ARG A 238 20.77 8.52 7.80
CA ARG A 238 20.43 9.87 8.27
C ARG A 238 19.08 10.34 7.76
N ILE A 239 18.44 11.17 8.56
CA ILE A 239 17.23 11.91 8.22
C ILE A 239 17.64 13.16 7.42
N GLY A 240 16.79 13.56 6.46
CA GLY A 240 16.94 14.82 5.72
C GLY A 240 17.56 14.70 4.34
N ASN A 241 18.12 13.55 3.96
CA ASN A 241 18.61 13.26 2.61
C ASN A 241 18.15 11.88 2.10
N GLN A 242 18.44 11.56 0.84
CA GLN A 242 18.12 10.27 0.19
C GLN A 242 19.32 9.73 -0.61
N GLN A 243 19.25 8.47 -1.03
CA GLN A 243 20.41 7.71 -1.54
C GLN A 243 21.03 8.20 -2.88
N PRO A 244 20.37 8.89 -3.83
CA PRO A 244 21.11 9.44 -4.97
C PRO A 244 21.96 10.67 -4.60
N GLU A 245 21.53 11.46 -3.61
CA GLU A 245 22.16 12.73 -3.22
C GLU A 245 23.14 12.59 -2.05
N CYS A 246 23.33 11.37 -1.55
CA CYS A 246 24.04 11.15 -0.31
C CYS A 246 25.57 11.19 -0.48
N LEU A 247 26.20 12.31 -0.15
CA LEU A 247 27.65 12.49 -0.17
C LEU A 247 28.37 12.13 1.15
N ALA A 248 27.62 11.72 2.18
CA ALA A 248 28.21 11.42 3.49
C ALA A 248 29.26 10.29 3.37
N PRO A 249 30.43 10.41 4.01
CA PRO A 249 31.34 9.29 4.13
C PRO A 249 30.67 8.21 4.99
N VAL A 250 30.70 6.97 4.52
CA VAL A 250 30.15 5.81 5.24
C VAL A 250 31.20 4.70 5.26
N GLU A 251 31.23 3.96 6.35
CA GLU A 251 32.06 2.77 6.48
C GLU A 251 31.26 1.69 7.23
N CYS A 252 31.26 0.48 6.66
CA CYS A 252 30.68 -0.70 7.25
C CYS A 252 31.78 -1.55 7.89
N SER A 253 31.80 -1.61 9.22
CA SER A 253 32.78 -2.38 9.99
C SER A 253 32.68 -3.88 9.68
N LYS A 254 31.47 -4.44 9.57
CA LYS A 254 31.23 -5.85 9.22
C LYS A 254 31.85 -6.21 7.87
N CYS A 255 31.65 -5.38 6.84
CA CYS A 255 32.20 -5.60 5.51
C CYS A 255 33.72 -5.41 5.47
N LYS A 256 34.24 -4.42 6.21
CA LYS A 256 35.67 -4.13 6.31
C LYS A 256 36.43 -5.31 6.94
N VAL A 257 35.93 -5.84 8.06
CA VAL A 257 36.50 -7.03 8.72
C VAL A 257 36.49 -8.24 7.79
N LYS A 258 35.45 -8.41 6.96
CA LYS A 258 35.35 -9.49 5.97
C LYS A 258 36.11 -9.22 4.66
N GLY A 259 36.89 -8.14 4.56
CA GLY A 259 37.65 -7.79 3.34
C GLY A 259 36.78 -7.48 2.11
N ARG A 260 35.50 -7.13 2.28
CA ARG A 260 34.58 -6.87 1.16
C ARG A 260 34.88 -5.50 0.54
N ARG A 261 35.10 -5.45 -0.78
CA ARG A 261 35.40 -4.21 -1.54
C ARG A 261 34.36 -3.09 -1.35
N GLY A 262 33.09 -3.44 -1.13
CA GLY A 262 31.99 -2.49 -0.96
C GLY A 262 31.84 -1.87 0.44
N PHE A 263 32.80 -2.01 1.35
CA PHE A 263 32.65 -1.57 2.75
C PHE A 263 32.43 -0.05 2.94
N ARG A 264 32.68 0.78 1.91
CA ARG A 264 32.40 2.24 1.93
C ARG A 264 31.11 2.64 1.21
N SER A 265 30.28 1.67 0.82
CA SER A 265 29.02 1.92 0.10
C SER A 265 27.83 2.18 1.03
N HIS A 266 27.90 1.76 2.29
CA HIS A 266 26.80 1.83 3.26
C HIS A 266 27.33 1.93 4.71
N ALA A 267 26.48 2.41 5.61
CA ALA A 267 26.74 2.41 7.05
C ALA A 267 26.60 1.00 7.64
N THR A 268 27.32 0.71 8.73
CA THR A 268 27.28 -0.62 9.40
C THR A 268 25.86 -1.10 9.75
N ALA A 269 24.95 -0.19 10.10
CA ALA A 269 23.55 -0.50 10.41
C ALA A 269 22.71 -0.95 9.18
N ARG A 270 23.32 -0.99 7.99
CA ARG A 270 22.69 -1.26 6.68
C ARG A 270 23.37 -2.42 5.94
N CYS A 271 24.07 -3.25 6.71
CA CYS A 271 24.91 -4.35 6.22
C CYS A 271 24.30 -5.70 6.57
#